data_AF-A0A3B4BDH3-F1
#
_entry.id   AF-A0A3B4BDH3-F1
#
_cell.length_a   1.000
_cell.length_b   1.000
_cell.length_c   1.000
_cell.angle_alpha   90.00
_cell.angle_beta   90.00
_cell.angle_gamma   90.00
#
_symmetry.space_group_name_H-M   'P 1'
#
loop_
_entity.id
_entity.type
_entity.pdbx_description
1 polymer ?
#
loop_
_entity_poly.entity_id
_entity_poly.type
_entity_poly.pdbx_seq_one_letter_code
_entity_poly.pdbx_strand_id
1 'polypeptide(L)'
;FWNCFGLYPGTRKTRPISHGGRFLCQCVYTAEEYQAVHDALRRKLGPEYISSRMAGGGQRVCYIEGHRVISLANEMFGYNGWSHSISQQNVGIWYDGLWE
;
A
#
# COMPACT_ATOMS: atom_id res chain seq x y z
N PHE A 1 9.28 3.72 1.67
CA PHE A 1 8.84 2.64 0.77
C PHE A 1 7.33 2.67 0.46
N TRP A 2 6.55 3.49 1.15
CA TRP A 2 5.23 3.97 0.69
C TRP A 2 5.28 5.50 0.69
N ASN A 3 5.66 6.08 -0.45
CA ASN A 3 5.53 7.53 -0.68
C ASN A 3 4.61 7.69 -1.88
N CYS A 4 3.31 7.83 -1.60
CA CYS A 4 2.34 8.71 -2.25
C CYS A 4 0.97 8.23 -1.79
N PHE A 5 0.36 9.04 -0.92
CA PHE A 5 -1.06 8.96 -0.57
C PHE A 5 -1.76 10.03 -1.41
N GLY A 6 -2.76 9.65 -2.21
CA GLY A 6 -3.75 10.59 -2.72
C GLY A 6 -4.34 10.16 -4.04
N LEU A 7 -5.58 9.64 -4.03
CA LEU A 7 -6.74 10.05 -4.86
C LEU A 7 -7.94 9.06 -4.74
N TYR A 8 -8.82 9.20 -3.74
CA TYR A 8 -10.18 8.64 -3.88
C TYR A 8 -10.94 9.41 -4.99
N PRO A 9 -11.73 8.77 -5.87
CA PRO A 9 -12.40 9.46 -6.96
C PRO A 9 -13.61 10.26 -6.45
N GLY A 10 -13.35 11.52 -6.10
CA GLY A 10 -14.36 12.52 -5.74
C GLY A 10 -14.08 13.85 -6.41
N THR A 11 -14.19 13.90 -7.74
CA THR A 11 -14.37 15.13 -8.53
C THR A 11 -13.58 16.37 -8.08
N ARG A 12 -12.34 16.59 -8.57
CA ARG A 12 -11.81 17.98 -8.63
C ARG A 12 -10.73 18.20 -9.69
N LYS A 13 -10.86 19.34 -10.37
CA LYS A 13 -9.97 19.90 -11.40
C LYS A 13 -8.53 19.98 -10.88
N THR A 14 -7.61 19.29 -11.55
CA THR A 14 -6.17 19.54 -11.43
C THR A 14 -5.89 21.00 -11.76
N ARG A 15 -5.43 21.77 -10.76
CA ARG A 15 -4.80 23.06 -11.05
C ARG A 15 -3.34 22.78 -11.35
N PRO A 16 -2.81 23.14 -12.53
CA PRO A 16 -1.39 22.97 -12.80
C PRO A 16 -0.64 23.99 -11.95
N ILE A 17 0.12 23.53 -10.96
CA ILE A 17 1.12 24.36 -10.28
C ILE A 17 2.48 23.97 -10.86
N SER A 18 2.94 24.74 -11.84
CA SER A 18 4.28 24.61 -12.40
C SER A 18 5.29 25.17 -11.42
N HIS A 19 5.93 24.32 -10.62
CA HIS A 19 7.22 24.63 -9.99
C HIS A 19 8.18 23.48 -10.30
N GLY A 20 9.37 23.85 -10.77
CA GLY A 20 10.30 22.97 -11.47
C GLY A 20 10.68 21.67 -10.75
N GLY A 21 10.87 20.63 -11.56
CA GLY A 21 11.84 19.57 -11.31
C GLY A 21 11.41 18.31 -10.56
N ARG A 22 10.22 18.25 -9.93
CA ARG A 22 9.70 16.99 -9.36
C ARG A 22 8.19 16.88 -9.52
N PHE A 23 7.74 15.99 -10.40
CA PHE A 23 6.35 15.54 -10.49
C PHE A 23 6.01 14.60 -9.32
N LEU A 24 6.02 15.12 -8.08
CA LEU A 24 5.21 14.52 -7.04
C LEU A 24 3.79 15.04 -7.26
N CYS A 25 2.80 14.15 -7.28
CA CYS A 25 1.41 14.57 -7.35
C CYS A 25 1.09 15.40 -6.09
N GLN A 26 1.21 16.72 -6.17
CA GLN A 26 0.75 17.61 -5.11
C GLN A 26 -0.77 17.75 -5.26
N CYS A 27 -1.48 16.63 -5.00
CA CYS A 27 -2.89 16.65 -4.71
C CYS A 27 -3.03 16.77 -3.19
N VAL A 28 -3.53 17.91 -2.73
CA VAL A 28 -3.78 18.14 -1.31
C VAL A 28 -5.14 17.51 -0.98
N TYR A 29 -5.16 16.63 0.02
CA TYR A 29 -6.41 16.07 0.54
C TYR A 29 -7.34 17.19 1.01
N THR A 30 -8.61 17.10 0.61
CA THR A 30 -9.67 17.89 1.20
C THR A 30 -9.94 17.41 2.63
N ALA A 31 -10.59 18.25 3.46
CA ALA A 31 -10.89 17.86 4.83
C ALA A 31 -11.81 16.63 4.88
N GLU A 32 -12.76 16.53 3.94
CA GLU A 32 -13.65 15.37 3.82
C GLU A 32 -12.90 14.10 3.42
N GLU A 33 -12.02 14.17 2.42
CA GLU A 33 -11.21 13.01 1.99
C GLU A 33 -10.25 12.55 3.09
N TYR A 34 -9.61 13.50 3.78
CA TYR A 34 -8.74 13.19 4.90
C TYR A 34 -9.48 12.39 5.97
N GLN A 35 -10.67 12.86 6.36
CA GLN A 35 -11.48 12.19 7.37
C GLN A 35 -11.95 10.81 6.91
N ALA A 36 -12.45 10.68 5.68
CA ALA A 36 -12.92 9.41 5.13
C ALA A 36 -11.79 8.36 5.05
N VAL A 37 -10.61 8.75 4.57
CA VAL A 37 -9.43 7.89 4.51
C VAL A 37 -8.96 7.52 5.91
N HIS A 38 -8.92 8.48 6.84
CA HIS A 38 -8.57 8.24 8.23
C HIS A 38 -9.48 7.20 8.87
N ASP A 39 -10.80 7.33 8.69
CA ASP A 39 -11.77 6.41 9.27
C ASP A 39 -11.74 5.03 8.62
N ALA A 40 -11.49 4.95 7.32
CA ALA A 40 -11.34 3.68 6.60
C ALA A 40 -10.11 2.90 7.07
N LEU A 41 -8.97 3.56 7.25
CA LEU A 41 -7.71 2.93 7.68
C LEU A 41 -7.76 2.40 9.12
N ARG A 42 -8.69 2.88 9.95
CA ARG A 42 -8.88 2.36 11.32
C ARG A 42 -9.63 1.03 11.37
N ARG A 43 -10.29 0.62 10.28
CA ARG A 43 -11.06 -0.61 10.22
C ARG A 43 -10.12 -1.80 10.12
N LYS A 44 -10.40 -2.86 10.88
CA LYS A 44 -9.70 -4.15 10.75
C LYS A 44 -10.23 -4.86 9.51
N LEU A 45 -9.34 -5.56 8.81
CA LEU A 45 -9.73 -6.43 7.70
C LEU A 45 -10.50 -7.64 8.25
N GLY A 46 -11.54 -8.05 7.52
CA GLY A 46 -12.26 -9.27 7.80
C GLY A 46 -11.43 -10.52 7.50
N PRO A 47 -11.86 -11.69 8.00
CA PRO A 47 -11.16 -12.96 7.79
C PRO A 47 -11.01 -13.35 6.31
N GLU A 48 -11.88 -12.84 5.42
CA GLU A 48 -11.82 -13.06 3.97
C GLU A 48 -10.57 -12.50 3.29
N TYR A 49 -9.86 -11.57 3.94
CA TYR A 49 -8.58 -11.03 3.46
C TYR A 49 -7.36 -11.77 4.01
N ILE A 50 -7.58 -12.70 4.95
CA ILE A 50 -6.51 -13.36 5.70
C ILE A 50 -6.33 -14.77 5.16
N SER A 51 -5.21 -14.99 4.48
CA SER A 51 -4.74 -16.33 4.12
C SER A 51 -3.83 -16.88 5.21
N SER A 52 -3.69 -18.20 5.28
CA SER A 52 -2.79 -18.85 6.22
C SER A 52 -1.99 -19.96 5.55
N ARG A 53 -0.74 -20.14 5.99
CA ARG A 53 0.12 -21.26 5.57
C ARG A 53 0.78 -21.90 6.77
N MET A 54 1.15 -23.17 6.65
CA MET A 54 2.01 -23.84 7.62
C MET A 54 3.45 -23.37 7.42
N ALA A 55 4.12 -23.02 8.51
CA ALA A 55 5.55 -22.72 8.56
C ALA A 55 6.34 -23.91 9.12
N GLY A 56 7.67 -23.81 9.09
CA GLY A 56 8.55 -24.74 9.79
C GLY A 56 8.17 -24.83 11.27
N GLY A 57 8.25 -26.03 11.86
CA GLY A 57 7.85 -26.26 13.26
C GLY A 57 6.34 -26.35 13.50
N GLY A 58 5.53 -26.53 12.46
CA GLY A 58 4.09 -26.80 12.60
C GLY A 58 3.23 -25.59 12.99
N GLN A 59 3.81 -24.38 13.02
CA GLN A 59 3.08 -23.15 13.32
C GLN A 59 2.33 -22.64 12.08
N ARG A 60 1.15 -22.07 12.29
CA ARG A 60 0.37 -21.42 11.23
C ARG A 60 0.69 -19.93 11.20
N VAL A 61 1.07 -19.43 10.03
CA VAL A 61 1.37 -18.02 9.79
C VAL A 61 0.27 -17.42 8.93
N CYS A 62 -0.36 -16.36 9.43
CA CYS A 62 -1.36 -15.59 8.70
C CYS A 62 -0.70 -14.47 7.89
N TYR A 63 -1.18 -14.23 6.68
CA TYR A 63 -0.70 -13.17 5.80
C TYR A 63 -1.82 -12.70 4.87
N ILE A 64 -1.62 -11.56 4.21
CA ILE A 64 -2.52 -11.04 3.18
C ILE A 64 -1.85 -11.26 1.83
N GLU A 65 -2.60 -11.77 0.86
CA GLU A 65 -2.11 -12.00 -0.50
C GLU A 65 -1.82 -10.68 -1.22
N GLY A 66 -0.76 -10.64 -2.02
CA GLY A 66 -0.31 -9.40 -2.67
C GLY A 66 -1.41 -8.73 -3.52
N HIS A 67 -2.17 -9.52 -4.29
CA HIS A 67 -3.25 -8.98 -5.12
C HIS A 67 -4.39 -8.34 -4.29
N ARG A 68 -4.63 -8.83 -3.07
CA ARG A 68 -5.63 -8.25 -2.15
C ARG A 68 -5.17 -6.90 -1.64
N VAL A 69 -3.90 -6.76 -1.27
CA VAL A 69 -3.32 -5.48 -0.84
C VAL A 69 -3.37 -4.45 -1.98
N ILE A 70 -3.06 -4.85 -3.21
CA ILE A 70 -3.14 -3.97 -4.39
C ILE A 70 -4.58 -3.51 -4.62
N SER A 71 -5.55 -4.42 -4.54
CA SER A 71 -6.98 -4.10 -4.71
C SER A 71 -7.46 -3.14 -3.62
N LEU A 72 -7.10 -3.40 -2.36
CA LEU A 72 -7.39 -2.51 -1.24
C LEU A 72 -6.79 -1.11 -1.43
N ALA A 73 -5.56 -1.01 -1.92
CA ALA A 73 -4.94 0.29 -2.20
C ALA A 73 -5.69 1.05 -3.31
N ASN A 74 -6.13 0.36 -4.37
CA ASN A 74 -6.96 0.95 -5.42
C ASN A 74 -8.34 1.38 -4.91
N GLU A 75 -8.96 0.61 -4.01
CA GLU A 75 -10.22 0.97 -3.37
C GLU A 75 -10.04 2.13 -2.40
N MET A 76 -8.93 2.22 -1.66
CA MET A 76 -8.69 3.25 -0.65
C MET A 76 -8.11 4.56 -1.19
N PHE A 77 -7.37 4.50 -2.29
CA PHE A 77 -6.63 5.65 -2.83
C PHE A 77 -6.81 5.83 -4.32
N GLY A 78 -7.69 5.08 -4.98
CA GLY A 78 -7.86 5.11 -6.43
C GLY A 78 -6.65 4.54 -7.20
N TYR A 79 -6.88 4.12 -8.44
CA TYR A 79 -5.83 3.51 -9.28
C TYR A 79 -4.65 4.47 -9.57
N ASN A 80 -4.88 5.78 -9.54
CA ASN A 80 -3.90 6.81 -9.81
C ASN A 80 -3.42 7.53 -8.54
N GLY A 81 -3.85 7.08 -7.37
CA GLY A 81 -3.59 7.79 -6.13
C GLY A 81 -2.73 7.09 -5.09
N TRP A 82 -2.06 6.05 -5.51
CA TRP A 82 -0.93 5.50 -4.78
C TRP A 82 0.17 5.14 -5.75
N SER A 83 1.39 5.10 -5.24
CA SER A 83 2.54 4.62 -5.99
C SER A 83 3.49 3.88 -5.08
N HIS A 84 4.24 2.95 -5.65
CA HIS A 84 5.28 2.23 -4.97
C HIS A 84 6.55 2.23 -5.81
N SER A 85 7.71 2.31 -5.16
CA SER A 85 9.01 2.20 -5.82
C SER A 85 9.94 1.30 -5.01
N ILE A 86 10.66 0.44 -5.73
CA ILE A 86 11.72 -0.39 -5.15
C ILE A 86 12.99 0.44 -5.17
N SER A 87 13.41 0.96 -4.01
CA SER A 87 14.60 1.81 -3.94
C SER A 87 15.89 1.01 -4.07
N GLN A 88 15.98 -0.12 -3.36
CA GLN A 88 17.13 -1.04 -3.38
C GLN A 88 16.62 -2.44 -3.05
N GLN A 89 17.14 -3.47 -3.74
CA GLN A 89 16.85 -4.87 -3.46
C GLN A 89 18.16 -5.65 -3.53
N ASN A 90 18.60 -6.18 -2.39
CA ASN A 90 19.82 -6.97 -2.29
C ASN A 90 19.48 -8.46 -2.33
N VAL A 91 20.26 -9.26 -3.06
CA VAL A 91 20.14 -10.72 -3.06
C VAL A 91 20.99 -11.25 -1.91
N GLY A 92 20.32 -11.80 -0.89
CA GLY A 92 20.99 -12.55 0.17
C GLY A 92 21.30 -13.97 -0.29
N ILE A 93 22.52 -14.44 -0.03
CA ILE A 93 22.91 -15.85 -0.15
C ILE A 93 22.69 -16.52 1.21
N TRP A 94 21.92 -17.62 1.20
CA TRP A 94 21.81 -18.53 2.33
C TRP A 94 22.80 -19.66 2.10
N TYR A 95 23.75 -19.84 3.01
CA TYR A 95 24.55 -21.06 3.02
C TYR A 95 23.62 -22.22 3.38
N ASP A 96 23.60 -23.23 2.52
CA ASP A 96 22.98 -24.52 2.73
C ASP A 96 23.70 -25.26 3.87
N GLY A 97 23.15 -25.20 5.09
CA GLY A 97 23.55 -26.12 6.17
C GLY A 97 23.83 -25.56 7.56
N LEU A 98 23.28 -24.40 7.95
CA LEU A 98 23.40 -23.89 9.33
C LEU A 98 22.06 -23.83 10.09
N TRP A 99 21.23 -24.88 9.93
CA TRP A 99 20.12 -25.17 10.84
C TRP A 99 19.96 -26.70 10.96
N GLU A 100 20.83 -27.34 11.75
CA GLU A 100 20.48 -28.57 12.47
C GLU A 100 19.68 -28.21 13.72
#